data_AF-A0AAD7CKD2-F1
#
_entry.id   AF-A0AAD7CKD2-F1
#
_cell.length_a   1.000
_cell.length_b   1.000
_cell.length_c   1.000
_cell.angle_alpha   90.00
_cell.angle_beta   90.00
_cell.angle_gamma   90.00
#
_symmetry.space_group_name_H-M   'P 1'
#
loop_
_entity.id
_entity.type
_entity.pdbx_description
1 polymer ?
#
loop_
_entity_poly.entity_id
_entity_poly.type
_entity_poly.pdbx_seq_one_letter_code
_entity_poly.pdbx_strand_id
1 'polypeptide(L)'
;MRLDVEAHVPLRSLESWLQRSGDCPLSIALSCLDTRVPSSSLQPFLDAILHHASRLRSLEICLPLDNLRSIKGSMPLLRSLTMGPNDELIDPAPSEPRLHLFTDALRMESLILFTFFNPFYITLPWSQITSLTASLYVHEAAEIMRNAAALEILIIIVYNVDELNLPLAPIPPLSSLHTLILKTSSGGAEESTGIPALLDALSLPALLFLNTYECFLGGDPVTAISALRPTGCLLRVHILAASTSQGVYEKAFPNTRFVVEEVEEGRGGG
;
A
#
# COMPACT_ATOMS: atom_id res chain seq x y z
N MET A 1 13.68 -16.82 2.45
CA MET A 1 13.06 -18.16 2.40
C MET A 1 11.56 -17.96 2.35
N ARG A 2 10.89 -18.62 1.40
CA ARG A 2 9.43 -18.60 1.31
C ARG A 2 8.90 -19.92 1.86
N LEU A 3 8.03 -19.82 2.85
CA LEU A 3 7.40 -20.92 3.55
C LEU A 3 5.91 -20.88 3.25
N ASP A 4 5.47 -21.88 2.51
CA ASP A 4 4.07 -22.22 2.43
C ASP A 4 3.85 -23.35 3.45
N VAL A 5 3.09 -23.09 4.51
CA VAL A 5 2.93 -24.07 5.61
C VAL A 5 2.13 -25.29 5.14
N GLU A 6 1.29 -25.11 4.13
CA GLU A 6 0.52 -26.21 3.54
C GLU A 6 1.36 -27.06 2.57
N ALA A 7 2.53 -26.56 2.16
CA ALA A 7 3.51 -27.34 1.39
C ALA A 7 4.29 -28.39 2.21
N HIS A 8 3.83 -28.71 3.43
CA HIS A 8 4.37 -29.77 4.28
C HIS A 8 5.86 -29.60 4.63
N VAL A 9 6.35 -28.37 4.75
CA VAL A 9 7.72 -28.14 5.24
C VAL A 9 7.79 -28.63 6.70
N PRO A 10 8.60 -29.65 7.03
CA PRO A 10 8.68 -30.11 8.41
C PRO A 10 9.27 -29.00 9.28
N LEU A 11 8.67 -28.74 10.45
CA LEU A 11 9.12 -27.71 11.39
C LEU A 11 10.62 -27.82 11.70
N ARG A 12 11.13 -29.05 11.89
CA ARG A 12 12.57 -29.30 12.14
C ARG A 12 13.48 -28.81 11.02
N SER A 13 13.01 -28.85 9.78
CA SER A 13 13.76 -28.35 8.62
C SER A 13 13.87 -26.83 8.66
N LEU A 14 12.79 -26.14 9.06
CA LEU A 14 12.78 -24.70 9.29
C LEU A 14 13.74 -24.33 10.43
N GLU A 15 13.62 -24.96 11.58
CA GLU A 15 14.50 -24.71 12.74
C GLU A 15 15.98 -24.90 12.38
N SER A 16 16.29 -26.00 11.68
CA SER A 16 17.66 -26.28 11.25
C SER A 16 18.17 -25.23 10.26
N TRP A 17 17.32 -24.73 9.35
CA TRP A 17 17.68 -23.63 8.45
C TRP A 17 17.91 -22.32 9.21
N LEU A 18 17.02 -21.96 10.14
CA LEU A 18 17.14 -20.77 10.99
C LEU A 18 18.43 -20.79 11.82
N GLN A 19 18.81 -21.94 12.35
CA GLN A 19 20.07 -22.12 13.08
C GLN A 19 21.29 -21.99 12.15
N ARG A 20 21.30 -22.67 11.00
CA ARG A 20 22.43 -22.61 10.05
C ARG A 20 22.66 -21.23 9.47
N SER A 21 21.64 -20.39 9.43
CA SER A 21 21.78 -19.00 8.97
C SER A 21 22.59 -18.10 9.92
N GLY A 22 22.94 -18.58 11.11
CA GLY A 22 23.84 -17.90 12.05
C GLY A 22 23.31 -16.54 12.49
N ASP A 23 24.10 -15.49 12.30
CA ASP A 23 23.71 -14.09 12.60
C ASP A 23 23.25 -13.32 11.35
N CYS A 24 23.08 -13.98 10.21
CA CYS A 24 22.72 -13.29 8.98
C CYS A 24 21.30 -12.67 9.10
N PRO A 25 21.06 -11.49 8.53
CA PRO A 25 19.72 -10.92 8.40
C PRO A 25 18.78 -11.87 7.65
N LEU A 26 17.55 -11.97 8.13
CA LEU A 26 16.55 -12.91 7.63
C LEU A 26 15.50 -12.21 6.77
N SER A 27 15.14 -12.84 5.65
CA SER A 27 13.99 -12.49 4.83
C SER A 27 13.07 -13.71 4.76
N ILE A 28 11.88 -13.62 5.35
CA ILE A 28 10.96 -14.74 5.50
C ILE A 28 9.60 -14.35 4.95
N ALA A 29 9.01 -15.23 4.16
CA ALA A 29 7.61 -15.16 3.75
C ALA A 29 6.88 -16.35 4.36
N LEU A 30 5.76 -16.10 5.05
CA LEU A 30 4.92 -17.10 5.69
C LEU A 30 3.48 -16.89 5.24
N SER A 31 2.93 -17.87 4.53
CA SER A 31 1.56 -17.83 4.03
C SER A 31 0.76 -19.06 4.48
N CYS A 32 -0.53 -18.85 4.73
CA CYS A 32 -1.55 -19.89 4.85
C CYS A 32 -2.51 -19.75 3.66
N LEU A 33 -3.00 -20.86 3.08
CA LEU A 33 -3.95 -20.78 1.96
C LEU A 33 -5.34 -20.33 2.45
N ASP A 34 -5.76 -20.79 3.64
CA ASP A 34 -7.00 -20.33 4.26
C ASP A 34 -6.72 -19.28 5.34
N THR A 35 -6.79 -18.01 4.95
CA THR A 35 -6.64 -16.87 5.87
C THR A 35 -7.87 -16.64 6.76
N ARG A 36 -8.95 -17.41 6.57
CA ARG A 36 -10.18 -17.24 7.35
C ARG A 36 -10.11 -18.01 8.67
N VAL A 37 -9.65 -19.25 8.63
CA VAL A 37 -9.67 -20.09 9.83
C VAL A 37 -8.32 -20.01 10.55
N PRO A 38 -8.29 -19.57 11.83
CA PRO A 38 -7.07 -19.64 12.63
C PRO A 38 -6.55 -21.08 12.66
N SER A 39 -5.30 -21.26 12.25
CA SER A 39 -4.69 -22.58 12.22
C SER A 39 -3.69 -22.70 13.36
N SER A 40 -4.02 -23.56 14.34
CA SER A 40 -3.10 -23.89 15.44
C SER A 40 -1.79 -24.52 14.95
N SER A 41 -1.80 -25.11 13.75
CA SER A 41 -0.62 -25.68 13.12
C SER A 41 0.40 -24.63 12.64
N LEU A 42 -0.03 -23.36 12.47
CA LEU A 42 0.87 -22.25 12.11
C LEU A 42 1.70 -21.78 13.30
N GLN A 43 1.17 -21.91 14.52
CA GLN A 43 1.77 -21.31 15.71
C GLN A 43 3.21 -21.81 15.96
N PRO A 44 3.54 -23.12 15.85
CA PRO A 44 4.92 -23.58 16.01
C PRO A 44 5.90 -22.98 14.98
N PHE A 45 5.47 -22.76 13.74
CA PHE A 45 6.31 -22.13 12.71
C PHE A 45 6.54 -20.66 13.02
N LEU A 46 5.49 -19.96 13.43
CA LEU A 46 5.57 -18.56 13.82
C LEU A 46 6.47 -18.39 15.05
N ASP A 47 6.32 -19.22 16.08
CA ASP A 47 7.17 -19.22 17.27
C ASP A 47 8.65 -19.44 16.91
N ALA A 48 8.94 -20.41 16.04
CA ALA A 48 10.30 -20.66 15.57
C ALA A 48 10.89 -19.45 14.83
N ILE A 49 10.11 -18.78 13.99
CA ILE A 49 10.55 -17.56 13.28
C ILE A 49 10.78 -16.40 14.26
N LEU A 50 9.83 -16.18 15.18
CA LEU A 50 9.87 -15.08 16.15
C LEU A 50 10.97 -15.27 17.20
N HIS A 51 11.41 -16.50 17.46
CA HIS A 51 12.62 -16.75 18.23
C HIS A 51 13.87 -16.06 17.63
N HIS A 52 13.86 -15.80 16.33
CA HIS A 52 14.90 -15.06 15.61
C HIS A 52 14.43 -13.67 15.13
N ALA A 53 13.41 -13.09 15.77
CA ALA A 53 12.80 -11.81 15.39
C ALA A 53 13.81 -10.65 15.25
N SER A 54 14.84 -10.63 16.11
CA SER A 54 15.86 -9.57 16.10
C SER A 54 16.67 -9.49 14.79
N ARG A 55 16.67 -10.57 14.01
CA ARG A 55 17.39 -10.72 12.75
C ARG A 55 16.51 -10.46 11.53
N LEU A 56 15.19 -10.35 11.70
CA LEU A 56 14.25 -10.15 10.59
C LEU A 56 14.51 -8.79 9.92
N ARG A 57 14.80 -8.83 8.63
CA ARG A 57 14.96 -7.65 7.76
C ARG A 57 13.77 -7.47 6.81
N SER A 58 13.21 -8.58 6.33
CA SER A 58 12.02 -8.57 5.49
C SER A 58 11.05 -9.64 5.97
N LEU A 59 9.78 -9.29 6.12
CA LEU A 59 8.74 -10.20 6.55
C LEU A 59 7.54 -10.07 5.60
N GLU A 60 7.12 -11.18 5.00
CA GLU A 60 5.86 -11.29 4.27
C GLU A 60 4.96 -12.25 5.05
N ILE A 61 3.77 -11.81 5.41
CA ILE A 61 2.82 -12.57 6.25
C ILE A 61 1.42 -12.52 5.64
N CYS A 62 0.92 -13.68 5.26
CA CYS A 62 -0.47 -13.88 4.83
C CYS A 62 -1.10 -14.88 5.79
N LEU A 63 -1.58 -14.39 6.94
CA LEU A 63 -2.06 -15.20 8.06
C LEU A 63 -3.42 -14.69 8.53
N PRO A 64 -4.27 -15.54 9.14
CA PRO A 64 -5.47 -15.11 9.85
C PRO A 64 -5.17 -14.07 10.94
N LEU A 65 -6.10 -13.15 11.22
CA LEU A 65 -5.91 -12.06 12.20
C LEU A 65 -5.44 -12.56 13.56
N ASP A 66 -6.03 -13.65 14.04
CA ASP A 66 -5.72 -14.21 15.35
C ASP A 66 -4.29 -14.73 15.43
N ASN A 67 -3.74 -15.25 14.34
CA ASN A 67 -2.33 -15.61 14.26
C ASN A 67 -1.42 -14.38 14.24
N LEU A 68 -1.88 -13.22 13.73
CA LEU A 68 -1.11 -11.98 13.82
C LEU A 68 -0.99 -11.48 15.27
N ARG A 69 -1.98 -11.75 16.12
CA ARG A 69 -1.95 -11.36 17.55
C ARG A 69 -0.82 -12.02 18.35
N SER A 70 -0.30 -13.14 17.87
CA SER A 70 0.83 -13.82 18.52
C SER A 70 2.19 -13.30 18.04
N ILE A 71 2.23 -12.42 17.03
CA ILE A 71 3.46 -11.74 16.61
C ILE A 71 3.90 -10.78 17.70
N LYS A 72 4.97 -11.18 18.40
CA LYS A 72 5.58 -10.45 19.50
C LYS A 72 7.09 -10.47 19.36
N GLY A 73 7.74 -9.54 20.04
CA GLY A 73 9.20 -9.42 20.09
C GLY A 73 9.74 -8.26 19.28
N SER A 74 10.98 -7.89 19.59
CA SER A 74 11.65 -6.76 18.97
C SER A 74 12.21 -7.14 17.60
N MET A 75 11.91 -6.32 16.59
CA MET A 75 12.37 -6.50 15.21
C MET A 75 13.16 -5.27 14.72
N PRO A 76 14.28 -4.90 15.37
CA PRO A 76 15.01 -3.66 15.12
C PRO A 76 15.65 -3.57 13.73
N LEU A 77 15.77 -4.69 13.01
CA LEU A 77 16.31 -4.76 11.66
C LEU A 77 15.24 -4.77 10.56
N LEU A 78 13.94 -4.82 10.92
CA LEU A 78 12.86 -4.96 9.95
C LEU A 78 12.74 -3.69 9.11
N ARG A 79 12.89 -3.86 7.80
CA ARG A 79 12.83 -2.77 6.80
C ARG A 79 11.68 -2.89 5.83
N SER A 80 11.28 -4.12 5.51
CA SER A 80 10.22 -4.41 4.55
C SER A 80 9.17 -5.30 5.19
N LEU A 81 7.92 -4.88 5.16
CA LEU A 81 6.78 -5.65 5.61
C LEU A 81 5.79 -5.81 4.46
N THR A 82 5.33 -7.03 4.25
CA THR A 82 4.26 -7.35 3.31
C THR A 82 3.17 -8.10 4.06
N MET A 83 1.93 -7.64 3.97
CA MET A 83 0.79 -8.24 4.66
C MET A 83 -0.29 -8.62 3.65
N GLY A 84 -0.71 -9.89 3.73
CA GLY A 84 -1.69 -10.54 2.88
C GLY A 84 -3.14 -10.21 3.21
N PRO A 85 -4.06 -10.63 2.33
CA PRO A 85 -5.49 -10.50 2.59
C PRO A 85 -5.84 -11.23 3.88
N ASN A 86 -6.83 -10.68 4.55
CA ASN A 86 -7.52 -11.34 5.64
C ASN A 86 -9.01 -11.25 5.29
N ASP A 87 -9.50 -12.32 4.64
CA ASP A 87 -10.85 -12.41 4.09
C ASP A 87 -11.97 -12.20 5.14
N GLU A 88 -11.63 -12.19 6.43
CA GLU A 88 -12.59 -11.93 7.52
C GLU A 88 -12.78 -10.45 7.86
N LEU A 89 -12.06 -9.52 7.23
CA LEU A 89 -12.16 -8.09 7.53
C LEU A 89 -13.40 -7.46 6.86
N ILE A 90 -14.58 -7.96 7.22
CA ILE A 90 -15.76 -7.10 7.35
C ILE A 90 -15.40 -6.11 8.47
N ASP A 91 -15.58 -4.81 8.23
CA ASP A 91 -15.21 -3.72 9.15
C ASP A 91 -15.32 -4.14 10.61
N PRO A 92 -14.24 -4.00 11.40
CA PRO A 92 -14.27 -4.47 12.75
C PRO A 92 -15.31 -3.69 13.51
N ALA A 93 -15.87 -4.29 14.54
CA ALA A 93 -16.59 -3.50 15.51
C ALA A 93 -15.66 -2.34 15.96
N PRO A 94 -16.13 -1.08 15.96
CA PRO A 94 -15.32 0.10 16.31
C PRO A 94 -14.61 0.00 17.68
N SER A 95 -15.01 -0.96 18.50
CA SER A 95 -14.49 -1.26 19.83
C SER A 95 -13.28 -2.20 19.86
N GLU A 96 -12.89 -2.85 18.76
CA GLU A 96 -11.74 -3.76 18.80
C GLU A 96 -10.42 -3.00 19.00
N PRO A 97 -9.56 -3.43 19.94
CA PRO A 97 -8.28 -2.79 20.16
C PRO A 97 -7.36 -3.01 18.96
N ARG A 98 -6.68 -1.94 18.55
CA ARG A 98 -5.64 -2.01 17.51
C ARG A 98 -4.52 -2.96 17.95
N LEU A 99 -4.02 -3.74 17.02
CA LEU A 99 -2.87 -4.62 17.25
C LEU A 99 -1.59 -3.80 17.24
N HIS A 100 -0.89 -3.77 18.37
CA HIS A 100 0.41 -3.11 18.48
C HIS A 100 1.52 -4.02 17.94
N LEU A 101 1.56 -4.17 16.61
CA LEU A 101 2.57 -4.96 15.91
C LEU A 101 3.70 -4.06 15.42
N PHE A 102 4.94 -4.54 15.43
CA PHE A 102 6.08 -3.86 14.81
C PHE A 102 6.40 -2.45 15.33
N THR A 103 5.94 -2.08 16.52
CA THR A 103 6.24 -0.76 17.13
C THR A 103 7.74 -0.52 17.32
N ASP A 104 8.50 -1.60 17.49
CA ASP A 104 9.96 -1.57 17.66
C ASP A 104 10.73 -1.61 16.33
N ALA A 105 10.04 -1.73 15.19
CA ALA A 105 10.64 -1.75 13.86
C ALA A 105 10.96 -0.33 13.38
N LEU A 106 11.85 0.36 14.11
CA LEU A 106 12.22 1.76 13.88
C LEU A 106 13.03 2.02 12.59
N ARG A 107 13.08 1.05 11.69
CA ARG A 107 13.76 1.12 10.39
C ARG A 107 12.86 0.65 9.25
N MET A 108 11.55 0.61 9.49
CA MET A 108 10.59 0.16 8.48
C MET A 108 10.46 1.20 7.38
N GLU A 109 10.99 0.88 6.20
CA GLU A 109 11.06 1.77 5.03
C GLU A 109 9.96 1.42 4.01
N SER A 110 9.66 0.12 3.83
CA SER A 110 8.74 -0.37 2.80
C SER A 110 7.59 -1.17 3.40
N LEU A 111 6.36 -0.82 2.98
CA LEU A 111 5.14 -1.51 3.36
C LEU A 111 4.33 -1.89 2.12
N ILE A 112 3.91 -3.15 2.05
CA ILE A 112 2.99 -3.64 1.02
C ILE A 112 1.77 -4.26 1.73
N LEU A 113 0.60 -3.72 1.48
CA LEU A 113 -0.67 -4.22 1.98
C LEU A 113 -1.47 -4.77 0.80
N PHE A 114 -1.66 -6.08 0.77
CA PHE A 114 -2.50 -6.72 -0.23
C PHE A 114 -3.98 -6.37 -0.02
N THR A 115 -4.78 -6.70 -1.04
CA THR A 115 -6.22 -6.47 -1.11
C THR A 115 -6.93 -6.82 0.20
N PHE A 116 -7.85 -5.94 0.63
CA PHE A 116 -8.68 -6.07 1.84
C PHE A 116 -7.96 -5.98 3.19
N PHE A 117 -6.67 -5.63 3.25
CA PHE A 117 -6.03 -5.34 4.52
C PHE A 117 -6.26 -3.88 4.94
N ASN A 118 -7.06 -3.64 5.98
CA ASN A 118 -7.23 -2.29 6.51
C ASN A 118 -6.00 -1.92 7.40
N PRO A 119 -5.27 -0.85 7.03
CA PRO A 119 -4.01 -0.47 7.69
C PRO A 119 -4.18 -0.02 9.14
N PHE A 120 -5.38 0.39 9.57
CA PHE A 120 -5.64 0.97 10.89
C PHE A 120 -5.91 -0.08 11.97
N TYR A 121 -6.00 -1.35 11.58
CA TYR A 121 -6.02 -2.48 12.50
C TYR A 121 -4.72 -2.65 13.26
N ILE A 122 -3.61 -2.20 12.68
CA ILE A 122 -2.27 -2.39 13.22
C ILE A 122 -1.64 -1.02 13.50
N THR A 123 -0.90 -0.93 14.59
CA THR A 123 -0.11 0.27 14.88
C THR A 123 1.21 0.19 14.15
N LEU A 124 1.38 0.93 13.07
CA LEU A 124 2.61 0.97 12.29
C LEU A 124 3.43 2.24 12.57
N PRO A 125 4.77 2.20 12.42
CA PRO A 125 5.63 3.37 12.52
C PRO A 125 5.54 4.25 11.25
N TRP A 126 4.35 4.79 10.95
CA TRP A 126 4.03 5.53 9.72
C TRP A 126 5.04 6.62 9.36
N SER A 127 5.60 7.30 10.36
CA SER A 127 6.56 8.39 10.17
C SER A 127 7.88 7.98 9.51
N GLN A 128 8.17 6.68 9.40
CA GLN A 128 9.41 6.15 8.83
C GLN A 128 9.21 5.48 7.46
N ILE A 129 7.96 5.22 7.09
CA ILE A 129 7.64 4.51 5.85
C ILE A 129 7.86 5.48 4.68
N THR A 130 8.76 5.10 3.78
CA THR A 130 9.08 5.86 2.56
C THR A 130 8.42 5.27 1.32
N SER A 131 8.09 3.98 1.33
CA SER A 131 7.44 3.30 0.21
C SER A 131 6.21 2.54 0.69
N LEU A 132 5.05 2.87 0.12
CA LEU A 132 3.80 2.19 0.38
C LEU A 132 3.15 1.70 -0.92
N THR A 133 2.78 0.42 -0.96
CA THR A 133 1.82 -0.13 -1.91
C THR A 133 0.64 -0.69 -1.15
N ALA A 134 -0.55 -0.18 -1.37
CA ALA A 134 -1.72 -0.66 -0.65
C ALA A 134 -2.97 -0.60 -1.52
N SER A 135 -3.94 -1.44 -1.19
CA SER A 135 -5.26 -1.34 -1.77
C SER A 135 -6.20 -0.77 -0.71
N LEU A 136 -6.72 0.44 -0.94
CA LEU A 136 -7.30 1.30 0.10
C LEU A 136 -8.60 1.96 -0.36
N TYR A 137 -9.45 2.30 0.60
CA TYR A 137 -10.47 3.31 0.38
C TYR A 137 -9.86 4.72 0.38
N VAL A 138 -10.58 5.68 -0.19
CA VAL A 138 -10.12 7.08 -0.31
C VAL A 138 -9.81 7.71 1.05
N HIS A 139 -10.67 7.47 2.06
CA HIS A 139 -10.48 8.02 3.40
C HIS A 139 -9.25 7.42 4.10
N GLU A 140 -8.96 6.14 3.86
CA GLU A 140 -7.79 5.45 4.40
C GLU A 140 -6.50 6.01 3.80
N ALA A 141 -6.49 6.25 2.48
CA ALA A 141 -5.39 6.90 1.79
C ALA A 141 -5.11 8.29 2.39
N ALA A 142 -6.14 9.09 2.60
CA ALA A 142 -6.01 10.42 3.22
C ALA A 142 -5.45 10.34 4.65
N GLU A 143 -5.87 9.35 5.45
CA GLU A 143 -5.34 9.16 6.80
C GLU A 143 -3.88 8.68 6.79
N ILE A 144 -3.50 7.77 5.90
CA ILE A 144 -2.10 7.36 5.75
C ILE A 144 -1.23 8.54 5.36
N MET A 145 -1.64 9.34 4.37
CA MET A 145 -0.90 10.53 3.94
C MET A 145 -0.74 11.55 5.08
N ARG A 146 -1.71 11.66 6.00
CA ARG A 146 -1.56 12.49 7.20
C ARG A 146 -0.51 11.99 8.19
N ASN A 147 -0.36 10.67 8.30
CA ASN A 147 0.52 10.05 9.30
C ASN A 147 1.93 9.72 8.76
N ALA A 148 2.08 9.59 7.45
CA ALA A 148 3.30 9.11 6.79
C ALA A 148 4.01 10.22 6.00
N ALA A 149 4.47 11.24 6.74
CA ALA A 149 5.12 12.42 6.15
C ALA A 149 6.44 12.13 5.42
N ALA A 150 7.05 10.97 5.67
CA ALA A 150 8.28 10.52 5.01
C ALA A 150 8.04 9.77 3.69
N LEU A 151 6.78 9.61 3.24
CA LEU A 151 6.47 8.91 1.99
C LEU A 151 7.16 9.56 0.79
N GLU A 152 7.88 8.74 0.04
CA GLU A 152 8.56 9.04 -1.22
C GLU A 152 7.83 8.41 -2.41
N ILE A 153 7.34 7.18 -2.21
CA ILE A 153 6.63 6.37 -3.21
C ILE A 153 5.31 5.90 -2.62
N LEU A 154 4.23 6.19 -3.34
CA LEU A 154 2.89 5.78 -2.95
C LEU A 154 2.15 5.18 -4.15
N ILE A 155 1.77 3.91 -4.02
CA ILE A 155 0.99 3.16 -4.99
C ILE A 155 -0.32 2.73 -4.33
N ILE A 156 -1.43 3.27 -4.81
CA ILE A 156 -2.76 3.01 -4.26
C ILE A 156 -3.60 2.31 -5.31
N ILE A 157 -4.20 1.18 -4.92
CA ILE A 157 -5.27 0.53 -5.67
C ILE A 157 -6.56 0.89 -4.94
N VAL A 158 -7.38 1.76 -5.53
CA VAL A 158 -8.56 2.32 -4.87
C VAL A 158 -9.72 1.33 -4.97
N TYR A 159 -10.39 1.09 -3.83
CA TYR A 159 -11.69 0.43 -3.76
C TYR A 159 -12.78 1.46 -3.46
N ASN A 160 -13.97 1.22 -4.04
CA ASN A 160 -15.23 1.92 -3.77
C ASN A 160 -15.13 3.45 -3.64
N VAL A 161 -15.53 4.14 -4.69
CA VAL A 161 -15.28 5.58 -4.86
C VAL A 161 -16.44 6.49 -4.41
N ASP A 162 -17.50 5.90 -3.85
CA ASP A 162 -18.76 6.60 -3.58
C ASP A 162 -18.91 7.14 -2.16
N GLU A 163 -17.97 6.85 -1.24
CA GLU A 163 -18.06 7.34 0.15
C GLU A 163 -17.24 8.63 0.37
N LEU A 164 -17.92 9.76 0.21
CA LEU A 164 -17.38 11.13 0.25
C LEU A 164 -17.04 11.71 1.63
N ASN A 165 -17.01 10.91 2.69
CA ASN A 165 -16.65 11.42 4.02
C ASN A 165 -15.13 11.49 4.18
N LEU A 166 -14.48 12.32 3.35
CA LEU A 166 -13.08 12.67 3.59
C LEU A 166 -12.97 13.25 5.02
N PRO A 167 -12.02 12.77 5.83
CA PRO A 167 -11.80 13.30 7.16
C PRO A 167 -11.57 14.82 7.11
N LEU A 168 -12.22 15.57 8.00
CA LEU A 168 -12.18 17.04 8.04
C LEU A 168 -10.77 17.63 8.25
N ALA A 169 -9.80 16.83 8.67
CA ALA A 169 -8.45 17.30 8.93
C ALA A 169 -7.67 17.48 7.62
N PRO A 170 -7.03 18.65 7.41
CA PRO A 170 -6.24 18.88 6.21
C PRO A 170 -5.06 17.92 6.12
N ILE A 171 -4.71 17.50 4.90
CA ILE A 171 -3.53 16.68 4.65
C ILE A 171 -2.30 17.61 4.63
N PRO A 172 -1.27 17.36 5.45
CA PRO A 172 -0.05 18.16 5.43
C PRO A 172 0.68 17.99 4.08
N PRO A 173 1.47 18.99 3.63
CA PRO A 173 2.24 18.86 2.40
C PRO A 173 3.21 17.68 2.43
N LEU A 174 3.10 16.79 1.44
CA LEU A 174 3.94 15.61 1.31
C LEU A 174 5.23 15.97 0.57
N SER A 175 6.16 16.60 1.29
CA SER A 175 7.35 17.22 0.71
C SER A 175 8.39 16.24 0.17
N SER A 176 8.29 14.95 0.54
CA SER A 176 9.18 13.90 0.04
C SER A 176 8.56 13.08 -1.09
N LEU A 177 7.24 13.18 -1.32
CA LEU A 177 6.53 12.30 -2.24
C LEU A 177 6.85 12.68 -3.68
N HIS A 178 7.67 11.85 -4.34
CA HIS A 178 8.07 12.05 -5.72
C HIS A 178 7.35 11.12 -6.70
N THR A 179 6.73 10.04 -6.21
CA THR A 179 6.01 9.07 -7.04
C THR A 179 4.64 8.78 -6.46
N LEU A 180 3.59 9.09 -7.23
CA LEU A 180 2.21 8.76 -6.93
C LEU A 180 1.63 7.92 -8.07
N ILE A 181 1.12 6.75 -7.75
CA ILE A 181 0.45 5.85 -8.69
C ILE A 181 -0.94 5.53 -8.13
N LEU A 182 -1.97 5.93 -8.86
CA LEU A 182 -3.36 5.65 -8.54
C LEU A 182 -3.92 4.66 -9.55
N LYS A 183 -4.42 3.53 -9.04
CA LYS A 183 -5.03 2.47 -9.83
C LYS A 183 -6.46 2.22 -9.37
N THR A 184 -7.29 1.74 -10.28
CA THR A 184 -8.62 1.19 -9.94
C THR A 184 -8.55 -0.33 -9.86
N SER A 185 -9.33 -0.92 -8.95
CA SER A 185 -9.58 -2.36 -8.89
C SER A 185 -10.69 -2.81 -9.86
N SER A 186 -11.68 -1.96 -10.09
CA SER A 186 -12.73 -2.18 -11.08
C SER A 186 -12.24 -1.66 -12.44
N GLY A 187 -12.19 -2.52 -13.45
CA GLY A 187 -11.82 -2.12 -14.83
C GLY A 187 -12.84 -1.20 -15.51
N GLY A 188 -13.70 -0.52 -14.75
CA GLY A 188 -14.78 0.34 -15.23
C GLY A 188 -14.51 1.81 -14.93
N ALA A 189 -14.87 2.66 -15.89
CA ALA A 189 -14.85 4.11 -15.80
C ALA A 189 -16.04 4.66 -14.98
N GLU A 190 -16.36 4.04 -13.85
CA GLU A 190 -17.36 4.63 -12.95
C GLU A 190 -16.80 5.94 -12.39
N GLU A 191 -17.60 7.00 -12.46
CA GLU A 191 -17.20 8.35 -12.06
C GLU A 191 -16.91 8.40 -10.56
N SER A 192 -15.65 8.22 -10.21
CA SER A 192 -15.17 8.37 -8.85
C SER A 192 -15.24 9.83 -8.41
N THR A 193 -16.08 10.17 -7.43
CA THR A 193 -16.05 11.52 -6.82
C THR A 193 -14.99 11.65 -5.72
N GLY A 194 -14.64 10.56 -5.04
CA GLY A 194 -13.70 10.57 -3.92
C GLY A 194 -12.25 10.88 -4.31
N ILE A 195 -11.75 10.31 -5.42
CA ILE A 195 -10.35 10.52 -5.85
C ILE A 195 -10.06 11.97 -6.29
N PRO A 196 -10.90 12.63 -7.11
CA PRO A 196 -10.74 14.06 -7.38
C PRO A 196 -10.66 14.89 -6.10
N ALA A 197 -11.55 14.64 -5.14
CA ALA A 197 -11.54 15.35 -3.85
C ALA A 197 -10.26 15.08 -3.02
N LEU A 198 -9.73 13.85 -3.08
CA LEU A 198 -8.44 13.53 -2.47
C LEU A 198 -7.31 14.32 -3.15
N LEU A 199 -7.25 14.33 -4.48
CA LEU A 199 -6.23 15.06 -5.23
C LEU A 199 -6.27 16.57 -4.95
N ASP A 200 -7.46 17.16 -4.87
CA ASP A 200 -7.64 18.58 -4.54
C ASP A 200 -7.15 18.91 -3.12
N ALA A 201 -7.18 17.95 -2.20
CA ALA A 201 -6.70 18.12 -0.83
C ALA A 201 -5.17 17.97 -0.69
N LEU A 202 -4.46 17.52 -1.74
CA LEU A 202 -3.03 17.24 -1.67
C LEU A 202 -2.16 18.40 -2.11
N SER A 203 -1.05 18.57 -1.38
CA SER A 203 0.07 19.41 -1.78
C SER A 203 1.31 18.54 -1.93
N LEU A 204 1.76 18.35 -3.17
CA LEU A 204 2.82 17.39 -3.53
C LEU A 204 4.04 18.07 -4.15
N PRO A 205 4.83 18.84 -3.37
CA PRO A 205 5.79 19.74 -3.97
C PRO A 205 7.01 19.09 -4.62
N ALA A 206 7.29 17.85 -4.26
CA ALA A 206 8.36 17.05 -4.84
C ALA A 206 7.89 16.09 -5.93
N LEU A 207 6.62 16.14 -6.37
CA LEU A 207 6.09 15.14 -7.30
C LEU A 207 6.81 15.17 -8.65
N LEU A 208 7.41 14.03 -9.01
CA LEU A 208 8.14 13.83 -10.27
C LEU A 208 7.39 12.89 -11.22
N PHE A 209 6.62 11.94 -10.67
CA PHE A 209 5.89 10.96 -11.45
C PHE A 209 4.47 10.77 -10.90
N LEU A 210 3.49 10.97 -11.79
CA LEU A 210 2.08 10.68 -11.56
C LEU A 210 1.63 9.64 -12.57
N ASN A 211 1.08 8.52 -12.11
CA ASN A 211 0.36 7.58 -12.95
C ASN A 211 -1.08 7.47 -12.43
N THR A 212 -2.06 7.76 -13.28
CA THR A 212 -3.48 7.79 -12.90
C THR A 212 -4.37 7.52 -14.10
N TYR A 213 -5.63 7.23 -13.85
CA TYR A 213 -6.69 7.23 -14.87
C TYR A 213 -7.22 8.64 -15.08
N GLU A 214 -7.70 8.98 -16.27
CA GLU A 214 -8.28 10.32 -16.51
C GLU A 214 -9.54 10.56 -15.66
N CYS A 215 -10.39 9.53 -15.49
CA CYS A 215 -11.60 9.64 -14.68
C CYS A 215 -11.34 10.01 -13.20
N PHE A 216 -10.13 9.77 -12.70
CA PHE A 216 -9.71 10.16 -11.34
C PHE A 216 -9.41 11.64 -11.20
N LEU A 217 -9.29 12.37 -12.30
CA LEU A 217 -8.98 13.80 -12.32
C LEU A 217 -10.26 14.67 -12.37
N GLY A 218 -11.45 14.05 -12.37
CA GLY A 218 -12.74 14.75 -12.40
C GLY A 218 -13.09 15.33 -13.77
N GLY A 219 -14.02 16.29 -13.79
CA GLY A 219 -14.54 16.88 -15.03
C GLY A 219 -13.58 17.85 -15.76
N ASP A 220 -12.51 18.29 -15.09
CA ASP A 220 -11.45 19.11 -15.68
C ASP A 220 -10.06 18.58 -15.30
N PRO A 221 -9.55 17.59 -16.06
CA PRO A 221 -8.29 16.93 -15.75
C PRO A 221 -7.08 17.86 -15.86
N VAL A 222 -7.16 18.93 -16.65
CA VAL A 222 -6.08 19.91 -16.78
C VAL A 222 -5.98 20.76 -15.53
N THR A 223 -7.11 21.23 -14.99
CA THR A 223 -7.11 21.99 -13.74
C THR A 223 -6.63 21.12 -12.57
N ALA A 224 -7.08 19.86 -12.49
CA ALA A 224 -6.63 18.92 -11.45
C ALA A 224 -5.11 18.70 -11.46
N ILE A 225 -4.51 18.43 -12.63
CA ILE A 225 -3.04 18.27 -12.76
C ILE A 225 -2.31 19.57 -12.40
N SER A 226 -2.89 20.72 -12.71
CA SER A 226 -2.30 22.03 -12.37
C SER A 226 -2.24 22.25 -10.86
N ALA A 227 -3.26 21.81 -10.12
CA ALA A 227 -3.32 21.93 -8.66
C ALA A 227 -2.25 21.08 -7.94
N LEU A 228 -1.91 19.92 -8.50
CA LEU A 228 -0.90 19.02 -7.94
C LEU A 228 0.55 19.53 -8.06
N ARG A 229 0.78 20.60 -8.82
CA ARG A 229 2.11 21.06 -9.20
C ARG A 229 2.48 22.39 -8.53
N PRO A 230 3.56 22.45 -7.74
CA PRO A 230 4.28 23.69 -7.57
C PRO A 230 5.20 23.94 -8.76
N THR A 231 5.27 25.21 -9.13
CA THR A 231 6.10 25.75 -10.21
C THR A 231 7.55 25.28 -10.14
N GLY A 232 8.07 24.63 -11.20
CA GLY A 232 9.51 24.45 -11.41
C GLY A 232 10.02 23.03 -11.70
N CYS A 233 9.32 21.97 -11.31
CA CYS A 233 9.78 20.58 -11.52
C CYS A 233 9.29 19.96 -12.83
N LEU A 234 10.11 19.08 -13.43
CA LEU A 234 9.72 18.26 -14.59
C LEU A 234 8.83 17.11 -14.10
N LEU A 235 7.51 17.29 -14.17
CA LEU A 235 6.56 16.24 -13.88
C LEU A 235 6.45 15.30 -15.10
N ARG A 236 6.40 14.00 -14.83
CA ARG A 236 6.02 12.96 -15.80
C ARG A 236 4.64 12.48 -15.44
N VAL A 237 3.69 12.63 -16.35
CA VAL A 237 2.31 12.18 -16.14
C VAL A 237 2.00 11.06 -17.12
N HIS A 238 1.61 9.92 -16.57
CA HIS A 238 1.07 8.80 -17.32
C HIS A 238 -0.43 8.75 -17.07
N ILE A 239 -1.23 9.04 -18.10
CA ILE A 239 -2.69 9.04 -18.03
C ILE A 239 -3.20 7.82 -18.78
N LEU A 240 -3.92 6.96 -18.08
CA LEU A 240 -4.58 5.78 -18.62
C LEU A 240 -6.05 6.10 -18.97
N ALA A 241 -6.56 5.44 -20.01
CA ALA A 241 -7.97 5.52 -20.44
C ALA A 241 -8.41 6.95 -20.78
N ALA A 242 -7.54 7.69 -21.49
CA ALA A 242 -7.81 9.08 -21.75
C ALA A 242 -8.83 9.30 -22.88
N SER A 243 -9.85 10.10 -22.60
CA SER A 243 -10.74 10.73 -23.59
C SER A 243 -10.17 12.07 -24.09
N THR A 244 -9.37 12.76 -23.28
CA THR A 244 -8.72 14.01 -23.67
C THR A 244 -7.46 13.72 -24.47
N SER A 245 -7.37 14.31 -25.66
CA SER A 245 -6.18 14.15 -26.52
C SER A 245 -4.91 14.67 -25.83
N GLN A 246 -3.78 13.97 -26.03
CA GLN A 246 -2.46 14.34 -25.52
C GLN A 246 -2.08 15.81 -25.78
N GLY A 247 -2.44 16.37 -26.95
CA GLY A 247 -2.12 17.74 -27.32
C GLY A 247 -2.74 18.82 -26.41
N VAL A 248 -3.86 18.51 -25.73
CA VAL A 248 -4.47 19.42 -24.75
C VAL A 248 -3.57 19.54 -23.52
N TYR A 249 -3.06 18.42 -23.00
CA TYR A 249 -2.14 18.40 -21.87
C TYR A 249 -0.80 19.06 -22.22
N GLU A 250 -0.21 18.73 -23.37
CA GLU A 250 1.07 19.32 -23.79
C GLU A 250 0.98 20.85 -23.95
N LYS A 251 -0.16 21.35 -24.47
CA LYS A 251 -0.39 22.80 -24.59
C LYS A 251 -0.55 23.47 -23.23
N ALA A 252 -1.25 22.84 -22.29
CA ALA A 252 -1.43 23.36 -20.94
C ALA A 252 -0.12 23.32 -20.12
N PHE A 253 0.76 22.37 -20.41
CA PHE A 253 1.96 22.09 -19.63
C PHE A 253 3.20 21.88 -20.51
N PRO A 254 3.75 22.95 -21.12
CA PRO A 254 4.85 22.84 -22.09
C PRO A 254 6.16 22.28 -21.52
N ASN A 255 6.30 22.28 -20.19
CA ASN A 255 7.47 21.77 -19.47
C ASN A 255 7.21 20.43 -18.76
N THR A 256 6.21 19.66 -19.21
CA THR A 256 5.80 18.39 -18.60
C THR A 256 5.78 17.31 -19.68
N ARG A 257 6.27 16.11 -19.37
CA ARG A 257 6.20 14.98 -20.31
C ARG A 257 4.95 14.17 -20.02
N PHE A 258 4.08 14.06 -21.02
CA PHE A 258 2.89 13.21 -20.96
C PHE A 258 3.13 11.92 -21.73
N VAL A 259 2.65 10.83 -21.15
CA VAL A 259 2.38 9.58 -21.86
C VAL A 259 0.89 9.36 -21.67
N VAL A 260 0.14 9.47 -22.75
CA VAL A 260 -1.31 9.23 -22.75
C VAL A 260 -1.54 7.91 -23.44
N GLU A 261 -2.05 6.93 -22.70
CA GLU A 261 -2.41 5.64 -23.25
C GLU A 261 -3.93 5.58 -23.41
N GLU A 262 -4.37 5.54 -24.67
CA GLU A 262 -5.74 5.17 -24.99
C GLU A 262 -5.93 3.71 -24.58
N VAL A 263 -6.94 3.44 -23.75
CA VAL A 263 -7.34 2.06 -23.51
C VAL A 263 -7.99 1.61 -24.81
N GLU A 264 -7.30 0.75 -25.56
CA GLU A 264 -7.96 -0.05 -26.57
C GLU A 264 -9.03 -0.86 -25.82
N GLU A 265 -10.28 -0.39 -25.86
CA GLU A 265 -11.43 -1.15 -25.37
C GLU A 265 -11.31 -2.52 -26.01
N GLY A 266 -10.93 -3.50 -25.21
CA GLY A 266 -10.70 -4.84 -25.68
C GLY A 266 -11.94 -5.25 -26.44
N ARG A 267 -11.79 -5.48 -27.75
CA ARG A 267 -12.73 -6.27 -28.54
C ARG A 267 -12.87 -7.59 -27.79
N GLY A 268 -13.85 -7.66 -26.91
CA GLY A 268 -14.21 -8.87 -26.18
C GLY A 268 -14.53 -9.91 -27.24
N GLY A 269 -13.58 -10.80 -27.49
CA GLY A 269 -13.82 -12.02 -28.23
C GLY A 269 -14.82 -12.82 -27.42
N GLY A 270 -16.08 -12.75 -27.83
CA GLY A 270 -17.13 -13.68 -27.41
C GLY A 270 -16.91 -15.07 -27.98
#